data_AF-T0Z1H3-F1
#
_entry.id   AF-T0Z1H3-F1
#
_cell.length_a   1.000
_cell.length_b   1.000
_cell.length_c   1.000
_cell.angle_alpha   90.00
_cell.angle_beta   90.00
_cell.angle_gamma   90.00
#
_symmetry.space_group_name_H-M   'P 1'
#
loop_
_entity.id
_entity.type
_entity.pdbx_description
1 polymer ?
#
loop_
_entity_poly.entity_id
_entity_poly.type
_entity_poly.pdbx_seq_one_letter_code
_entity_poly.pdbx_strand_id
1 'polypeptide(L)'
;GKDCAEFIHGRYPFSPQSTVGIPVQNFAELFGDGGRFDSFYKQTLANLVNASGRTWRWKSGPGAVSGPPGLLHEMQMADQIRKMYFQRGSMPEVDFTLINPVLGPGISKLVIEIDGQKFDYEPGGAASSGAMKWPGPQPGHVSIAAYDSSGTLISRFDYQGDWAFFNALQAAHLQRKSDLLFLARFDFGGRVATVMLQASNLVNPFLNTVVQNFRCGG
;
A
#
# COMPACT_ATOMS: atom_id res chain seq x y z
N GLY A 1 21.55 3.38 -8.18
CA GLY A 1 22.34 4.65 -8.08
C GLY A 1 22.30 5.19 -6.66
N LYS A 2 23.37 5.85 -6.18
CA LYS A 2 23.51 6.31 -4.78
C LYS A 2 22.34 7.15 -4.29
N ASP A 3 21.84 8.09 -5.10
CA ASP A 3 20.71 8.96 -4.75
C ASP A 3 19.42 8.18 -4.44
N CYS A 4 19.15 7.09 -5.16
CA CYS A 4 18.00 6.24 -4.87
C CYS A 4 18.13 5.58 -3.51
N ALA A 5 19.32 5.07 -3.18
CA ALA A 5 19.56 4.37 -1.93
C ALA A 5 19.35 5.30 -0.73
N GLU A 6 19.76 6.57 -0.84
CA GLU A 6 19.56 7.58 0.20
C GLU A 6 18.07 7.84 0.50
N PHE A 7 17.21 7.77 -0.52
CA PHE A 7 15.78 7.98 -0.36
C PHE A 7 15.10 6.81 0.36
N ILE A 8 15.53 5.57 0.12
CA ILE A 8 14.80 4.37 0.59
C ILE A 8 15.44 3.70 1.82
N HIS A 9 16.72 3.96 2.11
CA HIS A 9 17.47 3.25 3.13
C HIS A 9 16.88 3.45 4.53
N GLY A 10 16.55 2.34 5.19
CA GLY A 10 15.99 2.35 6.54
C GLY A 10 14.59 2.97 6.64
N ARG A 11 13.87 3.13 5.52
CA ARG A 11 12.54 3.75 5.50
C ARG A 11 11.43 2.77 5.18
N TYR A 12 10.28 2.95 5.83
CA TYR A 12 9.03 2.35 5.39
C TYR A 12 8.61 2.97 4.04
N PRO A 13 8.04 2.21 3.08
CA PRO A 13 7.67 0.79 3.13
C PRO A 13 8.77 -0.20 2.71
N PHE A 14 9.98 0.25 2.37
CA PHE A 14 11.07 -0.63 1.91
C PHE A 14 11.67 -1.48 3.03
N SER A 15 11.68 -0.94 4.25
CA SER A 15 12.07 -1.59 5.49
C SER A 15 10.83 -1.78 6.37
N PRO A 16 10.20 -2.97 6.41
CA PRO A 16 8.90 -3.19 7.06
C PRO A 16 8.88 -2.89 8.56
N GLN A 17 10.04 -2.93 9.21
CA GLN A 17 10.19 -2.69 10.65
C GLN A 17 10.56 -1.23 10.97
N SER A 18 10.73 -0.38 9.95
CA SER A 18 11.06 1.02 10.17
C SER A 18 9.85 1.80 10.65
N THR A 19 10.05 2.60 11.70
CA THR A 19 9.05 3.57 12.19
C THR A 19 9.10 4.89 11.42
N VAL A 20 10.08 5.06 10.52
CA VAL A 20 10.27 6.27 9.72
C VAL A 20 9.87 5.97 8.29
N GLY A 21 8.78 6.61 7.82
CA GLY A 21 8.37 6.55 6.43
C GLY A 21 9.25 7.38 5.51
N ILE A 22 9.33 6.98 4.24
CA ILE A 22 9.68 7.91 3.17
C ILE A 22 8.56 8.95 3.04
N PRO A 23 8.85 10.25 2.88
CA PRO A 23 7.81 11.21 2.54
C PRO A 23 7.07 10.80 1.26
N VAL A 24 5.74 10.92 1.23
CA VAL A 24 4.95 10.55 0.02
C VAL A 24 5.44 11.28 -1.23
N GLN A 25 5.86 12.54 -1.09
CA GLN A 25 6.42 13.33 -2.18
C GLN A 25 7.69 12.70 -2.78
N ASN A 26 8.60 12.22 -1.92
CA ASN A 26 9.83 11.57 -2.37
C ASN A 26 9.54 10.21 -3.00
N PHE A 27 8.52 9.50 -2.52
CA PHE A 27 8.04 8.28 -3.15
C PHE A 27 7.51 8.56 -4.57
N ALA A 28 6.75 9.65 -4.74
CA ALA A 28 6.27 10.12 -6.04
C ALA A 28 7.43 10.52 -6.97
N GLU A 29 8.44 11.24 -6.47
CA GLU A 29 9.62 11.62 -7.26
C GLU A 29 10.36 10.40 -7.82
N LEU A 30 10.42 9.31 -7.06
CA LEU A 30 11.06 8.07 -7.49
C LEU A 30 10.19 7.29 -8.49
N PHE A 31 8.98 6.92 -8.07
CA PHE A 31 8.17 5.88 -8.70
C PHE A 31 7.00 6.40 -9.53
N GLY A 32 6.60 7.66 -9.35
CA GLY A 32 5.45 8.23 -10.05
C GLY A 32 5.66 8.38 -11.55
N ASP A 33 4.57 8.72 -12.25
CA ASP A 33 4.63 9.08 -13.66
C ASP A 33 5.51 10.32 -13.86
N GLY A 34 6.50 10.24 -14.76
CA GLY A 34 7.52 11.27 -14.93
C GLY A 34 8.60 11.28 -13.84
N GLY A 35 8.50 10.42 -12.82
CA GLY A 35 9.51 10.23 -11.79
C GLY A 35 10.83 9.69 -12.34
N ARG A 36 11.82 9.52 -11.47
CA ARG A 36 13.19 9.13 -11.87
C ARG A 36 13.24 7.82 -12.64
N PHE A 37 12.51 6.79 -12.19
CA PHE A 37 12.48 5.50 -12.88
C PHE A 37 11.75 5.56 -14.22
N ASP A 38 10.57 6.21 -14.27
CA ASP A 38 9.81 6.34 -15.51
C ASP A 38 10.58 7.14 -16.58
N SER A 39 11.20 8.26 -16.18
CA SER A 39 12.06 9.06 -17.04
C SER A 39 13.26 8.27 -17.56
N PHE A 40 13.96 7.53 -16.69
CA PHE A 40 15.10 6.71 -17.11
C PHE A 40 14.68 5.62 -18.11
N TYR A 41 13.55 4.95 -17.87
CA TYR A 41 13.02 3.96 -18.80
C TYR A 41 12.75 4.59 -20.17
N LYS A 42 11.99 5.69 -20.22
CA LYS A 42 11.60 6.36 -21.46
C LYS A 42 12.79 6.88 -22.26
N GLN A 43 13.78 7.46 -21.58
CA GLN A 43 14.94 8.08 -22.22
C GLN A 43 16.01 7.06 -22.64
N THR A 44 16.21 6.02 -21.84
CA THR A 44 17.38 5.12 -22.01
C THR A 44 16.99 3.71 -22.43
N LEU A 45 15.91 3.15 -21.87
CA LEU A 45 15.61 1.72 -21.98
C LEU A 45 14.52 1.36 -22.98
N ALA A 46 13.61 2.27 -23.31
CA ALA A 46 12.44 1.98 -24.15
C ALA A 46 12.81 1.35 -25.51
N ASN A 47 13.95 1.77 -26.09
CA ASN A 47 14.44 1.21 -27.35
C ASN A 47 15.26 -0.07 -27.18
N LEU A 48 15.77 -0.34 -25.99
CA LEU A 48 16.68 -1.45 -25.68
C LEU A 48 15.97 -2.65 -25.04
N VAL A 49 14.80 -2.45 -24.45
CA VAL A 49 14.10 -3.43 -23.61
C VAL A 49 12.77 -3.83 -24.23
N ASN A 50 12.47 -5.12 -24.15
CA ASN A 50 11.12 -5.64 -24.33
C ASN A 50 10.44 -5.76 -22.95
N ALA A 51 9.52 -4.84 -22.67
CA ALA A 51 8.79 -4.72 -21.41
C ALA A 51 7.36 -5.30 -21.46
N SER A 52 6.96 -5.99 -22.54
CA SER A 52 5.59 -6.49 -22.72
C SER A 52 5.30 -7.81 -21.99
N GLY A 53 6.34 -8.56 -21.63
CA GLY A 53 6.23 -9.86 -20.95
C GLY A 53 6.23 -9.77 -19.42
N ARG A 54 5.97 -10.92 -18.78
CA ARG A 54 6.07 -11.07 -17.31
C ARG A 54 7.45 -10.77 -16.74
N THR A 55 8.48 -10.91 -17.56
CA THR A 55 9.86 -10.58 -17.23
C THR A 55 10.42 -9.71 -18.33
N TRP A 56 10.97 -8.56 -17.95
CA TRP A 56 11.61 -7.65 -18.90
C TRP A 56 12.89 -8.28 -19.43
N ARG A 57 13.14 -8.11 -20.73
CA ARG A 57 14.34 -8.65 -21.39
C ARG A 57 14.96 -7.61 -22.29
N TRP A 58 16.28 -7.63 -22.39
CA TRP A 58 16.98 -6.89 -23.44
C TRP A 58 16.50 -7.40 -24.81
N LYS A 59 16.30 -6.48 -25.75
CA LYS A 59 16.07 -6.85 -27.14
C LYS A 59 17.31 -7.58 -27.66
N SER A 60 17.11 -8.51 -28.57
CA SER A 60 18.17 -9.28 -29.22
C SER A 60 18.18 -9.01 -30.72
N GLY A 61 19.34 -9.13 -31.35
CA GLY A 61 19.54 -8.89 -32.79
C GLY A 61 20.81 -8.10 -33.10
N PRO A 62 21.13 -7.90 -34.38
CA PRO A 62 22.29 -7.11 -34.80
C PRO A 62 22.23 -5.68 -34.22
N GLY A 63 23.29 -5.25 -33.55
CA GLY A 63 23.37 -3.93 -32.91
C GLY A 63 22.65 -3.80 -31.57
N ALA A 64 22.10 -4.90 -31.02
CA ALA A 64 21.47 -4.87 -29.70
C ALA A 64 22.51 -4.68 -28.58
N VAL A 65 22.26 -3.71 -27.70
CA VAL A 65 23.08 -3.44 -26.52
C VAL A 65 22.35 -3.94 -25.28
N SER A 66 23.01 -4.80 -24.50
CA SER A 66 22.52 -5.24 -23.20
C SER A 66 23.18 -4.45 -22.08
N GLY A 67 22.40 -4.03 -21.10
CA GLY A 67 22.89 -3.43 -19.87
C GLY A 67 23.15 -4.44 -18.75
N PRO A 68 23.45 -3.95 -17.54
CA PRO A 68 23.80 -4.79 -16.40
C PRO A 68 22.71 -5.81 -16.02
N PRO A 69 23.08 -7.01 -15.51
CA PRO A 69 22.13 -8.08 -15.19
C PRO A 69 21.03 -7.73 -14.18
N GLY A 70 21.26 -6.76 -13.28
CA GLY A 70 20.29 -6.34 -12.26
C GLY A 70 19.36 -5.20 -12.68
N LEU A 71 19.72 -4.44 -13.72
CA LEU A 71 19.01 -3.21 -14.07
C LEU A 71 17.56 -3.49 -14.50
N LEU A 72 17.33 -4.50 -15.34
CA LEU A 72 15.97 -4.82 -15.79
C LEU A 72 15.07 -5.27 -14.65
N HIS A 73 15.61 -5.97 -13.66
CA HIS A 73 14.84 -6.41 -12.51
C HIS A 73 14.40 -5.22 -11.65
N GLU A 74 15.33 -4.31 -11.34
CA GLU A 74 15.03 -3.06 -10.61
C GLU A 74 13.96 -2.24 -11.35
N MET A 75 14.14 -2.02 -12.65
CA MET A 75 13.22 -1.23 -13.46
C MET A 75 11.84 -1.87 -13.57
N GLN A 76 11.78 -3.20 -13.68
CA GLN A 76 10.53 -3.93 -13.67
C GLN A 76 9.82 -3.80 -12.31
N MET A 77 10.54 -3.88 -11.19
CA MET A 77 9.95 -3.68 -9.87
C MET A 77 9.46 -2.24 -9.68
N ALA A 78 10.22 -1.24 -10.15
CA ALA A 78 9.82 0.15 -10.11
C ALA A 78 8.53 0.40 -10.91
N ASP A 79 8.38 -0.20 -12.10
CA ASP A 79 7.14 -0.15 -12.89
C ASP A 79 5.97 -0.86 -12.20
N GLN A 80 6.22 -1.98 -11.50
CA GLN A 80 5.19 -2.66 -10.70
C GLN A 80 4.72 -1.79 -9.53
N ILE A 81 5.64 -1.13 -8.82
CA ILE A 81 5.33 -0.18 -7.74
C ILE A 81 4.50 0.97 -8.31
N ARG A 82 4.93 1.55 -9.43
CA ARG A 82 4.20 2.63 -10.11
C ARG A 82 2.75 2.23 -10.37
N LYS A 83 2.52 1.06 -10.98
CA LYS A 83 1.18 0.56 -11.30
C LYS A 83 0.30 0.28 -10.07
N MET A 84 0.89 -0.06 -8.93
CA MET A 84 0.16 -0.29 -7.68
C MET A 84 -0.29 1.00 -7.00
N TYR A 85 0.54 2.04 -7.02
CA TYR A 85 0.33 3.24 -6.23
C TYR A 85 -0.16 4.45 -7.05
N PHE A 86 0.15 4.53 -8.34
CA PHE A 86 -0.07 5.72 -9.18
C PHE A 86 -1.12 5.45 -10.26
N GLN A 87 -2.34 5.12 -9.84
CA GLN A 87 -3.44 4.78 -10.77
C GLN A 87 -4.24 6.00 -11.22
N ARG A 88 -4.10 7.13 -10.49
CA ARG A 88 -4.94 8.31 -10.61
C ARG A 88 -4.18 9.58 -10.99
N GLY A 89 -2.85 9.50 -11.08
CA GLY A 89 -1.99 10.61 -11.45
C GLY A 89 -0.57 10.46 -10.94
N SER A 90 0.13 11.59 -10.85
CA SER A 90 1.54 11.68 -10.44
C SER A 90 1.78 11.51 -8.93
N MET A 91 0.74 11.70 -8.11
CA MET A 91 0.78 11.40 -6.67
C MET A 91 0.16 10.03 -6.42
N PRO A 92 0.65 9.29 -5.42
CA PRO A 92 0.09 7.97 -5.13
C PRO A 92 -1.32 8.14 -4.55
N GLU A 93 -2.24 7.33 -5.06
CA GLU A 93 -3.63 7.23 -4.59
C GLU A 93 -4.08 5.78 -4.74
N VAL A 94 -4.57 5.23 -3.63
CA VAL A 94 -4.99 3.83 -3.50
C VAL A 94 -6.43 3.81 -3.00
N ASP A 95 -7.35 3.46 -3.89
CA ASP A 95 -8.77 3.33 -3.58
C ASP A 95 -9.10 1.93 -3.03
N PHE A 96 -9.95 1.87 -2.02
CA PHE A 96 -10.46 0.62 -1.44
C PHE A 96 -11.83 0.81 -0.78
N THR A 97 -12.50 -0.30 -0.48
CA THR A 97 -13.75 -0.30 0.25
C THR A 97 -13.65 -1.23 1.44
N LEU A 98 -14.02 -0.76 2.63
CA LEU A 98 -14.22 -1.62 3.79
C LEU A 98 -15.61 -2.24 3.70
N ILE A 99 -15.72 -3.55 3.83
CA ILE A 99 -16.99 -4.30 3.72
C ILE A 99 -17.05 -5.43 4.75
N ASN A 100 -18.26 -5.95 4.96
CA ASN A 100 -18.53 -7.16 5.75
C ASN A 100 -17.80 -7.23 7.10
N PRO A 101 -17.87 -6.19 7.94
CA PRO A 101 -17.34 -6.28 9.29
C PRO A 101 -18.08 -7.35 10.10
N VAL A 102 -17.33 -8.11 10.89
CA VAL A 102 -17.84 -9.13 11.81
C VAL A 102 -17.27 -8.82 13.19
N LEU A 103 -18.15 -8.61 14.16
CA LEU A 103 -17.79 -8.26 15.53
C LEU A 103 -17.89 -9.50 16.41
N GLY A 104 -16.81 -9.81 17.13
CA GLY A 104 -16.80 -10.87 18.11
C GLY A 104 -17.60 -10.50 19.37
N PRO A 105 -17.83 -11.49 20.25
CA PRO A 105 -18.59 -11.28 21.48
C PRO A 105 -18.05 -10.11 22.31
N GLY A 106 -18.96 -9.26 22.80
CA GLY A 106 -18.63 -8.10 23.62
C GLY A 106 -18.19 -6.86 22.85
N ILE A 107 -18.18 -6.88 21.51
CA ILE A 107 -18.04 -5.69 20.68
C ILE A 107 -19.40 -5.38 20.05
N SER A 108 -19.93 -4.19 20.31
CA SER A 108 -21.19 -3.71 19.70
C SER A 108 -20.94 -2.80 18.50
N LYS A 109 -19.77 -2.14 18.47
CA LYS A 109 -19.47 -1.08 17.53
C LYS A 109 -17.98 -1.06 17.19
N LEU A 110 -17.67 -0.87 15.92
CA LEU A 110 -16.32 -0.70 15.39
C LEU A 110 -16.23 0.62 14.61
N VAL A 111 -15.26 1.44 14.96
CA VAL A 111 -14.98 2.71 14.29
C VAL A 111 -13.59 2.68 13.70
N ILE A 112 -13.50 2.79 12.37
CA ILE A 112 -12.25 2.89 11.63
C ILE A 112 -12.17 4.30 11.04
N GLU A 113 -11.09 5.01 11.35
CA GLU A 113 -10.80 6.31 10.78
C GLU A 113 -9.47 6.23 10.03
N ILE A 114 -9.46 6.63 8.76
CA ILE A 114 -8.28 6.60 7.89
C ILE A 114 -8.17 7.95 7.20
N ASP A 115 -7.13 8.70 7.55
CA ASP A 115 -6.81 10.00 6.96
C ASP A 115 -8.00 10.97 6.92
N GLY A 116 -8.76 11.04 8.03
CA GLY A 116 -9.97 11.87 8.17
C GLY A 116 -11.26 11.28 7.58
N GLN A 117 -11.22 10.06 7.03
CA GLN A 117 -12.41 9.35 6.54
C GLN A 117 -12.87 8.35 7.60
N LYS A 118 -14.14 8.40 8.01
CA LYS A 118 -14.68 7.56 9.08
C LYS A 118 -15.63 6.49 8.54
N PHE A 119 -15.40 5.23 8.93
CA PHE A 119 -16.30 4.10 8.79
C PHE A 119 -16.76 3.68 10.19
N ASP A 120 -18.05 3.83 10.44
CA ASP A 120 -18.69 3.55 11.72
C ASP A 120 -19.66 2.37 11.52
N TYR A 121 -19.38 1.22 12.14
CA TYR A 121 -20.17 0.00 11.99
C TYR A 121 -20.76 -0.47 13.32
N GLU A 122 -22.06 -0.77 13.27
CA GLU A 122 -22.81 -1.49 14.30
C GLU A 122 -23.75 -2.51 13.62
N PRO A 123 -23.94 -3.72 14.19
CA PRO A 123 -24.85 -4.72 13.62
C PRO A 123 -26.28 -4.19 13.50
N GLY A 124 -26.87 -4.28 12.31
CA GLY A 124 -28.21 -3.76 12.02
C GLY A 124 -28.25 -2.25 11.73
N GLY A 125 -27.11 -1.56 11.81
CA GLY A 125 -26.97 -0.16 11.40
C GLY A 125 -26.98 0.02 9.88
N ALA A 126 -26.97 1.28 9.44
CA ALA A 126 -27.08 1.63 8.03
C ALA A 126 -25.79 1.39 7.22
N ALA A 127 -24.62 1.47 7.86
CA ALA A 127 -23.33 1.29 7.19
C ALA A 127 -22.97 -0.20 7.13
N SER A 128 -22.91 -0.77 5.95
CA SER A 128 -22.35 -2.12 5.71
C SER A 128 -21.09 -2.11 4.84
N SER A 129 -20.80 -0.95 4.24
CA SER A 129 -19.61 -0.69 3.43
C SER A 129 -19.19 0.78 3.51
N GLY A 130 -17.91 1.05 3.26
CA GLY A 130 -17.36 2.40 3.21
C GLY A 130 -16.21 2.49 2.21
N ALA A 131 -16.43 3.23 1.11
CA ALA A 131 -15.38 3.52 0.13
C ALA A 131 -14.44 4.60 0.68
N MET A 132 -13.14 4.39 0.51
CA MET A 132 -12.07 5.20 1.07
C MET A 132 -10.89 5.23 0.11
N LYS A 133 -9.98 6.16 0.36
CA LYS A 133 -8.69 6.22 -0.32
C LYS A 133 -7.55 6.55 0.64
N TRP A 134 -6.35 6.16 0.24
CA TRP A 134 -5.10 6.59 0.86
C TRP A 134 -4.19 7.23 -0.22
N PRO A 135 -3.52 8.36 0.07
CA PRO A 135 -3.78 9.24 1.20
C PRO A 135 -5.18 9.87 1.14
N GLY A 136 -5.84 10.00 2.29
CA GLY A 136 -7.15 10.66 2.42
C GLY A 136 -7.07 12.19 2.58
N PRO A 137 -8.20 12.86 2.85
CA PRO A 137 -8.27 14.32 2.99
C PRO A 137 -7.41 14.91 4.11
N GLN A 138 -7.18 14.16 5.19
CA GLN A 138 -6.36 14.58 6.34
C GLN A 138 -5.29 13.50 6.58
N PRO A 139 -4.26 13.43 5.73
CA PRO A 139 -3.32 12.32 5.75
C PRO A 139 -2.49 12.29 7.03
N GLY A 140 -2.10 11.08 7.44
CA GLY A 140 -1.09 10.88 8.49
C GLY A 140 -1.62 10.32 9.80
N HIS A 141 -2.89 9.89 9.85
CA HIS A 141 -3.45 9.24 11.02
C HIS A 141 -4.44 8.15 10.65
N VAL A 142 -4.31 7.02 11.35
CA VAL A 142 -5.28 5.92 11.30
C VAL A 142 -5.62 5.50 12.72
N SER A 143 -6.91 5.34 12.99
CA SER A 143 -7.43 4.86 14.26
C SER A 143 -8.42 3.72 14.03
N ILE A 144 -8.33 2.66 14.83
CA ILE A 144 -9.32 1.58 14.87
C ILE A 144 -9.77 1.39 16.31
N ALA A 145 -11.03 1.68 16.62
CA ALA A 145 -11.61 1.62 17.96
C ALA A 145 -12.79 0.64 18.03
N ALA A 146 -12.88 -0.10 19.14
CA ALA A 146 -14.01 -0.97 19.44
C ALA A 146 -14.72 -0.53 20.72
N TYR A 147 -16.05 -0.61 20.73
CA TYR A 147 -16.89 -0.23 21.86
C TYR A 147 -17.83 -1.38 22.25
N ASP A 148 -18.23 -1.40 23.51
CA ASP A 148 -19.23 -2.35 24.03
C ASP A 148 -20.67 -1.82 23.92
N SER A 149 -21.65 -2.63 24.32
CA SER A 149 -23.08 -2.27 24.22
C SER A 149 -23.50 -1.05 25.05
N SER A 150 -22.68 -0.62 26.02
CA SER A 150 -22.91 0.61 26.79
C SER A 150 -22.33 1.86 26.12
N GLY A 151 -21.61 1.68 24.99
CA GLY A 151 -20.85 2.74 24.32
C GLY A 151 -19.47 2.99 24.95
N THR A 152 -19.03 2.14 25.87
CA THR A 152 -17.71 2.27 26.51
C THR A 152 -16.62 1.78 25.56
N LEU A 153 -15.52 2.54 25.47
CA LEU A 153 -14.34 2.17 24.68
C LEU A 153 -13.68 0.92 25.28
N ILE A 154 -13.56 -0.14 24.49
CA ILE A 154 -12.85 -1.36 24.88
C ILE A 154 -11.34 -1.13 24.74
N SER A 155 -10.91 -0.75 23.54
CA SER A 155 -9.53 -0.39 23.22
C SER A 155 -9.47 0.27 21.83
N ARG A 156 -8.33 0.88 21.51
CA ARG A 156 -8.05 1.57 20.26
C ARG A 156 -6.63 1.26 19.78
N PHE A 157 -6.47 1.12 18.48
CA PHE A 157 -5.18 1.15 17.80
C PHE A 157 -5.01 2.50 17.12
N ASP A 158 -3.82 3.09 17.23
CA ASP A 158 -3.48 4.38 16.62
C ASP A 158 -2.15 4.25 15.86
N TYR A 159 -2.14 4.77 14.63
CA TYR A 159 -0.98 4.81 13.76
C TYR A 159 -0.82 6.23 13.22
N GLN A 160 0.41 6.68 13.09
CA GLN A 160 0.75 8.04 12.64
C GLN A 160 1.75 8.04 11.50
N GLY A 161 1.78 9.17 10.78
CA GLY A 161 2.66 9.44 9.66
C GLY A 161 2.06 9.03 8.31
N ASP A 162 2.69 9.49 7.24
CA ASP A 162 2.28 9.29 5.84
C ASP A 162 1.80 7.87 5.50
N TRP A 163 2.41 6.85 6.13
CA TRP A 163 2.18 5.43 5.87
C TRP A 163 1.36 4.73 6.97
N ALA A 164 0.68 5.48 7.84
CA ALA A 164 -0.12 4.96 8.96
C ALA A 164 -1.11 3.86 8.52
N PHE A 165 -1.74 4.02 7.37
CA PHE A 165 -2.65 3.03 6.81
C PHE A 165 -1.98 1.68 6.55
N PHE A 166 -0.85 1.67 5.84
CA PHE A 166 -0.15 0.41 5.56
C PHE A 166 0.49 -0.20 6.81
N ASN A 167 0.91 0.62 7.77
CA ASN A 167 1.34 0.14 9.09
C ASN A 167 0.20 -0.59 9.82
N ALA A 168 -1.02 -0.03 9.78
CA ALA A 168 -2.21 -0.67 10.35
C ALA A 168 -2.54 -1.99 9.65
N LEU A 169 -2.44 -2.05 8.32
CA LEU A 169 -2.66 -3.28 7.55
C LEU A 169 -1.62 -4.37 7.84
N GLN A 170 -0.36 -3.97 8.03
CA GLN A 170 0.73 -4.88 8.40
C GLN A 170 0.51 -5.45 9.80
N ALA A 171 0.13 -4.61 10.77
CA ALA A 171 -0.17 -5.03 12.14
C ALA A 171 -1.42 -5.93 12.22
N ALA A 172 -2.39 -5.73 11.31
CA ALA A 172 -3.58 -6.57 11.19
C ALA A 172 -3.32 -7.95 10.55
N HIS A 173 -2.07 -8.23 10.13
CA HIS A 173 -1.67 -9.46 9.45
C HIS A 173 -2.64 -9.87 8.33
N LEU A 174 -2.79 -8.96 7.35
CA LEU A 174 -3.76 -9.09 6.27
C LEU A 174 -3.74 -10.49 5.62
N GLN A 175 -4.89 -11.17 5.65
CA GLN A 175 -5.04 -12.45 4.98
C GLN A 175 -5.65 -12.28 3.60
N ARG A 176 -4.93 -12.66 2.56
CA ARG A 176 -5.46 -12.70 1.19
C ARG A 176 -6.56 -13.75 1.07
N LYS A 177 -7.76 -13.33 0.65
CA LYS A 177 -8.89 -14.22 0.33
C LYS A 177 -9.09 -14.37 -1.18
N SER A 178 -8.81 -13.31 -1.95
CA SER A 178 -8.74 -13.33 -3.42
C SER A 178 -7.78 -12.23 -3.92
N ASP A 179 -7.76 -11.95 -5.22
CA ASP A 179 -7.00 -10.83 -5.78
C ASP A 179 -7.47 -9.45 -5.32
N LEU A 180 -8.76 -9.35 -4.98
CA LEU A 180 -9.39 -8.09 -4.59
C LEU A 180 -9.81 -8.06 -3.12
N LEU A 181 -9.76 -9.19 -2.41
CA LEU A 181 -10.32 -9.30 -1.07
C LEU A 181 -9.28 -9.73 -0.05
N PHE A 182 -9.17 -8.94 1.02
CA PHE A 182 -8.23 -9.14 2.11
C PHE A 182 -8.94 -9.03 3.45
N LEU A 183 -8.72 -9.97 4.35
CA LEU A 183 -9.28 -9.96 5.70
C LEU A 183 -8.30 -9.30 6.65
N ALA A 184 -8.70 -8.18 7.27
CA ALA A 184 -8.00 -7.57 8.39
C ALA A 184 -8.62 -8.07 9.72
N ARG A 185 -7.76 -8.42 10.68
CA ARG A 185 -8.16 -8.88 12.01
C ARG A 185 -7.61 -7.94 13.08
N PHE A 186 -8.47 -7.53 14.01
CA PHE A 186 -8.13 -6.66 15.13
C PHE A 186 -8.50 -7.36 16.45
N ASP A 187 -7.57 -7.40 17.39
CA ASP A 187 -7.74 -8.07 18.69
C ASP A 187 -7.71 -7.07 19.85
N PHE A 188 -8.89 -6.73 20.37
CA PHE A 188 -9.08 -5.79 21.46
C PHE A 188 -9.07 -6.52 22.82
N GLY A 189 -7.92 -7.10 23.18
CA GLY A 189 -7.74 -7.77 24.47
C GLY A 189 -8.56 -9.06 24.59
N GLY A 190 -8.55 -9.89 23.55
CA GLY A 190 -9.30 -11.16 23.45
C GLY A 190 -10.65 -11.03 22.74
N ARG A 191 -11.12 -9.80 22.48
CA ARG A 191 -12.31 -9.54 21.67
C ARG A 191 -11.91 -9.19 20.25
N VAL A 192 -12.30 -10.02 19.30
CA VAL A 192 -11.83 -9.91 17.93
C VAL A 192 -12.88 -9.26 17.05
N ALA A 193 -12.49 -8.30 16.24
CA ALA A 193 -13.26 -7.85 15.09
C ALA A 193 -12.50 -8.15 13.80
N THR A 194 -13.24 -8.45 12.73
CA THR A 194 -12.65 -8.58 11.40
C THR A 194 -13.38 -7.71 10.40
N VAL A 195 -12.66 -7.17 9.42
CA VAL A 195 -13.24 -6.41 8.32
C VAL A 195 -12.58 -6.84 7.02
N MET A 196 -13.35 -6.88 5.94
CA MET A 196 -12.81 -7.15 4.62
C MET A 196 -12.43 -5.83 3.97
N LEU A 197 -11.20 -5.76 3.48
CA LEU A 197 -10.74 -4.72 2.58
C LEU A 197 -10.90 -5.23 1.15
N GLN A 198 -11.69 -4.51 0.37
CA GLN A 198 -11.86 -4.73 -1.06
C GLN A 198 -11.03 -3.73 -1.85
N ALA A 199 -10.07 -4.23 -2.63
CA ALA A 199 -9.28 -3.43 -3.56
C ALA A 199 -10.15 -2.93 -4.72
N SER A 200 -9.90 -1.69 -5.16
CA SER A 200 -10.52 -1.14 -6.36
C SER A 200 -9.84 -1.61 -7.67
N ASN A 201 -8.68 -2.26 -7.58
CA ASN A 201 -7.90 -2.74 -8.72
C ASN A 201 -7.21 -4.08 -8.41
N LEU A 202 -7.06 -4.93 -9.44
CA LEU A 202 -6.30 -6.19 -9.37
C LEU A 202 -4.82 -5.96 -9.06
N VAL A 203 -4.28 -4.84 -9.53
CA VAL A 203 -2.94 -4.40 -9.17
C VAL A 203 -3.06 -3.46 -7.98
N ASN A 204 -2.74 -3.95 -6.78
CA ASN A 204 -2.89 -3.18 -5.54
C ASN A 204 -1.73 -3.41 -4.57
N PRO A 205 -1.49 -2.47 -3.63
CA PRO A 205 -0.32 -2.51 -2.75
C PRO A 205 -0.56 -3.21 -1.39
N PHE A 206 -1.74 -3.76 -1.09
CA PHE A 206 -2.13 -4.08 0.30
C PHE A 206 -1.27 -5.13 1.02
N LEU A 207 -0.55 -5.99 0.29
CA LEU A 207 0.40 -6.95 0.87
C LEU A 207 1.84 -6.44 0.93
N ASN A 208 2.14 -5.27 0.35
CA ASN A 208 3.46 -4.62 0.31
C ASN A 208 4.64 -5.45 -0.22
N THR A 209 4.42 -6.64 -0.76
CA THR A 209 5.50 -7.58 -1.10
C THR A 209 6.46 -7.03 -2.16
N VAL A 210 5.97 -6.32 -3.17
CA VAL A 210 6.83 -5.76 -4.23
C VAL A 210 7.69 -4.62 -3.68
N VAL A 211 7.09 -3.66 -2.97
CA VAL A 211 7.83 -2.50 -2.46
C VAL A 211 8.84 -2.88 -1.37
N GLN A 212 8.53 -3.88 -0.54
CA GLN A 212 9.44 -4.38 0.49
C GLN A 212 10.64 -5.14 -0.07
N ASN A 213 10.50 -5.72 -1.27
CA ASN A 213 11.60 -6.41 -1.97
C ASN A 213 12.38 -5.47 -2.90
N PHE A 214 11.92 -4.23 -3.09
CA PHE A 214 12.60 -3.28 -3.95
C PHE A 214 13.96 -2.87 -3.37
N ARG A 215 14.97 -2.87 -4.22
CA ARG A 215 16.32 -2.41 -3.89
C ARG A 215 16.80 -1.51 -5.02
N CYS A 216 17.41 -0.39 -4.67
CA CYS A 216 18.14 0.41 -5.64
C CYS A 216 19.36 -0.39 -6.09
N GLY A 217 19.61 -0.45 -7.40
CA GLY A 217 20.79 -1.10 -7.96
C GLY A 217 22.07 -0.48 -7.44
N GLY A 218 23.05 -1.34 -7.17
CA GLY A 218 24.43 -0.96 -6.82
C GLY A 218 25.12 -0.18 -7.93
#